data_AF-A0A3B9TTG7-F1
#
_entry.id   AF-A0A3B9TTG7-F1
#
_cell.length_a   1.000
_cell.length_b   1.000
_cell.length_c   1.000
_cell.angle_alpha   90.00
_cell.angle_beta   90.00
_cell.angle_gamma   90.00
#
_symmetry.space_group_name_H-M   'P 1'
#
loop_
_entity.id
_entity.type
_entity.pdbx_description
1 polymer ?
#
loop_
_entity_poly.entity_id
_entity_poly.type
_entity_poly.pdbx_seq_one_letter_code
_entity_poly.pdbx_strand_id
1 'polypeptide(L)' 'MTSRIQDNAAPGLDLAAAVARDAADPLAPFRDRFDIPAEVIYLDGNSLGVLPKGVVERVAESVA' A
#
# COMPACT_ATOMS: atom_id res chain seq x y z
N MET A 1 10.47 6.10 -30.04
CA MET A 1 9.28 5.62 -29.29
C MET A 1 9.12 6.57 -28.10
N THR A 2 8.75 7.81 -28.40
CA THR A 2 8.98 8.96 -27.51
C THR A 2 7.73 9.30 -26.72
N SER A 3 7.89 9.26 -25.40
CA SER A 3 7.24 10.05 -24.35
C SER A 3 5.84 10.62 -24.64
N ARG A 4 4.84 10.05 -23.95
CA ARG A 4 3.67 10.79 -23.49
C ARG A 4 3.60 10.68 -21.96
N ILE A 5 4.51 11.36 -21.26
CA ILE A 5 4.19 11.79 -19.90
C ILE A 5 3.16 12.90 -20.11
N GLN A 6 1.88 12.55 -20.04
CA GLN A 6 0.79 13.54 -20.01
C GLN A 6 0.95 14.33 -18.71
N ASP A 7 0.79 15.66 -18.79
CA ASP A 7 0.74 16.53 -17.62
C ASP A 7 -0.35 16.01 -16.67
N ASN A 8 0.07 15.38 -15.57
CA ASN A 8 -0.76 14.46 -14.79
C ASN A 8 -1.53 15.17 -13.66
N ALA A 9 -1.87 16.45 -13.83
CA ALA A 9 -2.78 17.14 -12.93
C ALA A 9 -4.22 16.88 -13.37
N ALA A 10 -4.64 15.61 -13.31
CA ALA A 10 -6.05 15.31 -13.49
C ALA A 10 -6.86 16.03 -12.40
N PRO A 11 -7.98 16.69 -12.74
CA PRO A 11 -8.79 17.38 -11.76
C PRO A 11 -9.21 16.42 -10.63
N GLY A 12 -8.98 16.81 -9.37
CA GLY A 12 -9.30 16.01 -8.19
C GLY A 12 -8.16 15.12 -7.65
N LEU A 13 -6.91 15.36 -8.05
CA LEU A 13 -5.68 14.79 -7.49
C LEU A 13 -4.98 15.77 -6.52
N ASP A 14 -5.73 16.32 -5.57
CA ASP A 14 -5.16 17.10 -4.46
C ASP A 14 -5.19 16.30 -3.14
N LEU A 15 -4.55 16.85 -2.10
CA LEU A 15 -4.47 16.20 -0.79
C LEU A 15 -5.86 15.98 -0.16
N ALA A 16 -6.76 16.95 -0.30
CA ALA A 16 -8.10 16.86 0.29
C ALA A 16 -8.90 15.72 -0.34
N ALA A 17 -8.79 15.58 -1.66
CA ALA A 17 -9.42 14.52 -2.43
C ALA A 17 -8.79 13.15 -2.15
N ALA A 18 -7.50 13.07 -1.81
CA ALA A 18 -6.87 11.82 -1.35
C ALA A 18 -7.41 11.41 0.03
N VAL A 19 -7.40 12.32 1.00
CA VAL A 19 -7.90 12.09 2.37
C VAL A 19 -9.38 11.68 2.37
N ALA A 20 -10.21 12.31 1.54
CA ALA A 20 -11.62 11.97 1.41
C ALA A 20 -11.84 10.54 0.87
N ARG A 21 -10.96 10.07 -0.03
CA ARG A 21 -11.00 8.69 -0.55
C ARG A 21 -10.53 7.69 0.48
N ASP A 22 -9.47 8.00 1.24
CA ASP A 22 -9.01 7.14 2.34
C ASP A 22 -10.11 6.95 3.40
N ALA A 23 -10.81 8.03 3.76
CA ALA A 23 -11.91 7.98 4.72
C ALA A 23 -13.12 7.17 4.24
N ALA A 24 -13.32 7.07 2.92
CA ALA A 24 -14.42 6.32 2.31
C ALA A 24 -14.04 4.88 1.91
N ASP A 25 -12.79 4.47 2.11
CA ASP A 25 -12.29 3.16 1.67
C ASP A 25 -12.78 2.02 2.57
N PRO A 26 -13.67 1.12 2.09
CA PRO A 26 -14.10 -0.03 2.87
C PRO A 26 -12.98 -1.05 3.13
N LEU A 27 -11.86 -0.94 2.42
CA LEU A 27 -10.71 -1.82 2.57
C LEU A 27 -9.64 -1.29 3.53
N ALA A 28 -9.76 -0.05 4.00
CA ALA A 28 -8.79 0.57 4.91
C ALA A 28 -8.43 -0.30 6.13
N PRO A 29 -9.37 -1.02 6.79
CA PRO A 29 -9.04 -1.88 7.93
C PRO A 29 -8.10 -3.06 7.60
N PHE A 30 -7.98 -3.48 6.34
CA PHE A 30 -7.07 -4.56 5.95
C PHE A 30 -5.60 -4.15 6.03
N ARG A 31 -5.29 -2.85 5.98
CA ARG A 31 -3.92 -2.33 6.14
C ARG A 31 -3.30 -2.77 7.47
N ASP A 32 -4.11 -2.87 8.52
CA ASP A 32 -3.66 -3.24 9.86
C ASP A 32 -3.17 -4.70 9.97
N ARG A 33 -3.41 -5.52 8.94
CA ARG A 33 -2.93 -6.91 8.86
C ARG A 33 -1.47 -7.03 8.44
N PHE A 34 -0.80 -5.92 8.10
CA PHE A 34 0.56 -5.93 7.55
C PHE A 34 1.51 -5.12 8.43
N ASP A 35 2.78 -5.52 8.43
CA ASP A 35 3.86 -4.78 9.06
C ASP A 35 4.48 -3.81 8.05
N ILE A 36 3.96 -2.57 8.05
CA ILE A 36 4.40 -1.48 7.16
C ILE A 36 5.26 -0.50 7.97
N PRO A 37 6.51 -0.22 7.57
CA PRO A 37 7.32 0.80 8.23
C PRO A 37 6.68 2.20 8.14
N ALA A 38 6.64 2.94 9.25
CA ALA A 38 5.90 4.21 9.37
C ALA A 38 6.31 5.27 8.33
N GLU A 39 7.59 5.35 8.00
CA GLU A 39 8.17 6.37 7.12
C GLU A 39 8.32 5.91 5.66
N VAL A 40 7.61 4.82 5.26
CA VAL A 40 7.76 4.22 3.93
C VAL A 40 6.43 4.19 3.19
N ILE A 41 6.42 4.81 2.00
CA ILE A 41 5.37 4.60 1.00
C ILE A 41 5.78 3.41 0.13
N TYR A 42 5.25 2.23 0.45
CA TYR A 42 5.64 0.98 -0.21
C TYR A 42 4.91 0.77 -1.54
N LEU A 43 5.57 1.09 -2.66
CA LEU A 43 4.99 1.03 -4.02
C LEU A 43 5.51 -0.13 -4.88
N ASP A 44 6.28 -1.07 -4.31
CA ASP A 44 6.85 -2.24 -5.02
C ASP A 44 6.13 -3.56 -4.67
N GLY A 45 4.87 -3.46 -4.23
CA GLY A 45 4.03 -4.59 -3.81
C GLY A 45 3.75 -5.62 -4.92
N ASN A 46 3.95 -5.22 -6.18
CA ASN A 46 3.84 -6.11 -7.34
C ASN A 46 5.03 -7.08 -7.47
N SER A 47 6.18 -6.75 -6.87
CA SER A 47 7.39 -7.57 -6.89
C SER A 47 7.48 -8.40 -5.61
N LEU A 48 7.43 -7.73 -4.46
CA LEU A 48 7.45 -8.36 -3.14
C LEU A 48 6.25 -7.87 -2.33
N GLY A 49 5.44 -8.80 -1.83
CA GLY A 49 4.34 -8.44 -0.93
C GLY A 49 4.85 -7.94 0.42
N VAL A 50 4.16 -6.97 1.02
CA VAL A 50 4.42 -6.57 2.41
C VAL A 50 4.17 -7.76 3.33
N LEU A 51 4.99 -7.89 4.38
CA LEU A 51 4.86 -8.95 5.38
C LEU A 51 3.49 -8.87 6.09
N PRO A 52 2.64 -9.90 5.97
CA PRO A 52 1.46 -10.03 6.81
C PRO A 52 1.84 -10.40 8.24
N LYS A 53 1.13 -9.84 9.22
CA LYS A 53 1.26 -10.19 10.64
C LYS A 53 0.92 -11.67 10.84
N GLY A 54 1.67 -12.36 11.70
CA GLY A 54 1.49 -13.80 11.98
C GLY A 54 2.30 -14.73 11.08
N VAL A 55 2.89 -14.23 9.99
CA VAL A 55 3.67 -15.07 9.06
C VAL A 55 4.97 -15.55 9.70
N VAL A 56 5.63 -14.71 10.50
CA VAL A 56 6.88 -15.07 11.19
C VAL A 56 6.65 -16.25 12.13
N GLU A 57 5.60 -16.17 12.95
CA GLU A 57 5.19 -17.22 13.89
C GLU A 57 4.86 -18.51 13.15
N ARG A 58 4.08 -18.42 12.07
CA ARG A 58 3.65 -19.60 11.32
C ARG A 58 4.80 -20.33 10.62
N VAL A 59 5.78 -19.58 10.12
CA VAL A 59 6.99 -20.16 9.52
C VAL A 59 7.83 -20.84 10.59
N ALA A 60 8.00 -20.23 11.77
CA ALA A 60 8.75 -20.81 12.87
C ALA A 60 8.18 -22.17 13.33
N GLU A 61 6.86 -22.31 13.39
CA GLU A 61 6.19 -23.59 13.69
C GLU A 61 6.46 -24.69 12.67
N SER A 62 6.70 -24.34 11.41
CA SER A 62 6.84 -25.31 10.31
C SER A 62 8.26 -25.88 10.18
N VAL A 63 9.26 -25.19 10.75
CA VAL A 63 10.68 -25.56 10.68
C VAL A 63 11.21 -26.13 12.00
N ALA A 64 10.35 -26.24 13.01
CA ALA A 64 10.64 -26.80 14.33
C ALA A 64 10.75 -28.33 14.31
#